data_AF-A0A958WA19-F1
#
_entry.id   AF-A0A958WA19-F1
#
_cell.length_a   1.000
_cell.length_b   1.000
_cell.length_c   1.000
_cell.angle_alpha   90.00
_cell.angle_beta   90.00
_cell.angle_gamma   90.00
#
_symmetry.space_group_name_H-M   'P 1'
#
loop_
_entity.id
_entity.type
_entity.pdbx_description
1 polymer ?
#
loop_
_entity_poly.entity_id
_entity_poly.type
_entity_poly.pdbx_seq_one_letter_code
_entity_poly.pdbx_strand_id
1 'polypeptide(L)' 'MSSRTRSLLKALSVLLVLIAVLIQLDYISIRYIDPNRFWLAVVGFGLLLVSSR' A
#
# COMPACT_ATOMS: atom_id res chain seq x y z
N MET A 1 3.09 -3.27 -20.49
CA MET A 1 2.75 -4.10 -19.31
C MET A 1 1.92 -5.26 -19.77
N SER A 2 2.30 -6.50 -19.44
CA SER A 2 1.38 -7.63 -19.65
C SER A 2 0.21 -7.49 -18.67
N SER A 3 -0.99 -7.97 -19.05
CA SER A 3 -2.17 -7.99 -18.19
C SER A 3 -1.89 -8.63 -16.82
N ARG A 4 -0.98 -9.60 -16.78
CA ARG A 4 -0.49 -10.27 -15.57
C ARG A 4 0.28 -9.32 -14.64
N THR A 5 1.21 -8.53 -15.19
CA THR A 5 2.03 -7.58 -14.42
C THR A 5 1.17 -6.48 -13.81
N ARG A 6 0.17 -5.96 -14.55
CA ARG A 6 -0.75 -4.95 -14.03
C ARG A 6 -1.63 -5.50 -12.90
N SER A 7 -2.12 -6.73 -13.04
CA SER A 7 -2.92 -7.40 -12.01
C SER A 7 -2.14 -7.59 -10.71
N LEU A 8 -0.89 -8.07 -10.81
CA LEU A 8 0.03 -8.19 -9.67
C LEU A 8 0.31 -6.83 -9.01
N LEU A 9 0.53 -5.78 -9.81
CA LEU A 9 0.79 -4.45 -9.28
C LEU A 9 -0.43 -3.89 -8.54
N LYS A 10 -1.65 -4.09 -9.06
CA LYS A 10 -2.90 -3.75 -8.36
C LYS A 10 -3.01 -4.49 -7.03
N ALA A 11 -2.81 -5.80 -7.03
CA ALA A 11 -2.90 -6.62 -5.82
C ALA A 11 -1.90 -6.16 -4.75
N LEU A 12 -0.64 -5.91 -5.14
CA LEU A 12 0.39 -5.38 -4.24
C LEU A 12 0.04 -3.99 -3.71
N SER A 13 -0.51 -3.12 -4.55
CA SER A 13 -0.93 -1.77 -4.14
C SER A 13 -2.05 -1.83 -3.09
N VAL A 14 -3.04 -2.69 -3.30
CA VAL A 14 -4.15 -2.89 -2.35
C VAL A 14 -3.64 -3.46 -1.03
N LEU A 15 -2.75 -4.45 -1.08
CA LEU A 15 -2.12 -5.03 0.13
C LEU A 15 -1.34 -3.99 0.93
N LEU A 16 -0.55 -3.16 0.27
CA LEU A 16 0.20 -2.07 0.92
C LEU A 16 -0.72 -1.08 1.64
N VAL A 17 -1.81 -0.66 0.98
CA VAL A 17 -2.79 0.25 1.59
C VAL A 17 -3.50 -0.42 2.77
N LEU A 18 -3.87 -1.70 2.64
CA LEU A 18 -4.52 -2.45 3.71
C LEU A 18 -3.63 -2.53 4.97
N ILE A 19 -2.34 -2.83 4.79
CA ILE A 19 -1.36 -2.88 5.90
C ILE A 19 -1.22 -1.49 6.54
N ALA A 20 -1.13 -0.43 5.75
CA ALA A 20 -1.05 0.93 6.27
C ALA A 20 -2.29 1.29 7.11
N VAL A 21 -3.49 0.88 6.68
CA VAL A 21 -4.74 1.10 7.44
C VAL A 21 -4.76 0.29 8.74
N LEU A 22 -4.31 -0.97 8.72
CA LEU A 22 -4.26 -1.80 9.94
C LEU A 22 -3.27 -1.24 10.97
N ILE A 23 -2.17 -0.65 10.52
CA ILE A 23 -1.23 0.06 11.40
C ILE A 23 -1.86 1.34 11.95
N GLN A 24 -2.61 2.09 11.13
CA GLN A 24 -3.31 3.29 11.57
C GLN A 24 -4.40 3.00 12.61
N LEU A 25 -5.03 1.82 12.54
CA LEU A 25 -6.03 1.35 13.51
C LEU A 25 -5.43 0.74 14.78
N ASP A 26 -4.10 0.81 14.95
CA ASP A 26 -3.36 0.22 16.09
C ASP A 26 -3.55 -1.30 16.24
N TYR A 27 -4.07 -1.98 15.20
CA TYR A 27 -4.15 -3.44 15.15
C TYR A 27 -2.77 -4.09 14.99
N ILE A 28 -1.81 -3.34 14.42
CA ILE A 28 -0.44 -3.76 14.18
C ILE A 28 0.49 -2.61 14.58
N SER A 29 1.19 -2.76 15.71
CA SER A 29 2.17 -1.76 16.16
C SER A 29 3.58 -2.18 15.74
N ILE A 30 4.17 -1.46 14.78
CA ILE A 30 5.54 -1.65 14.33
C ILE A 30 6.30 -0.35 14.60
N ARG A 31 7.18 -0.38 15.61
CA ARG A 31 7.93 0.78 16.14
C ARG A 31 8.68 1.60 15.06
N TYR A 32 9.09 0.99 13.95
CA TYR A 32 9.77 1.67 12.84
C TYR A 32 8.84 2.27 11.79
N ILE A 33 7.59 1.80 11.72
CA ILE A 33 6.60 2.26 10.75
C ILE A 33 5.74 3.39 11.34
N ASP A 34 5.62 3.49 12.66
CA ASP A 34 4.88 4.56 13.35
C ASP A 34 5.18 6.00 12.90
N PRO A 35 6.43 6.43 12.64
CA PRO A 35 6.66 7.77 12.09
C PRO A 35 6.35 7.87 10.59
N ASN A 36 6.31 6.75 9.87
CA ASN A 36 6.25 6.69 8.40
C ASN A 36 4.90 6.18 7.85
N ARG A 37 3.89 5.95 8.72
CA ARG A 37 2.57 5.41 8.33
C ARG A 37 1.91 6.22 7.21
N PHE A 38 2.01 7.54 7.28
CA PHE A 38 1.48 8.44 6.25
C PHE A 38 2.12 8.20 4.88
N TRP A 39 3.44 8.10 4.82
CA TRP A 39 4.18 7.87 3.57
C TRP A 39 3.89 6.49 2.97
N LEU A 40 3.67 5.49 3.82
CA LEU A 40 3.25 4.15 3.40
C LEU A 40 1.90 4.18 2.68
N ALA A 41 0.93 4.94 3.19
CA ALA A 41 -0.34 5.14 2.52
C ALA A 41 -0.18 5.91 1.19
N VAL A 42 0.62 6.99 1.17
CA VAL A 42 0.89 7.78 -0.05
C VAL A 42 1.49 6.92 -1.17
N VAL A 43 2.50 6.10 -0.85
CA VAL A 43 3.14 5.21 -1.83
C VAL A 43 2.17 4.12 -2.30
N GLY A 44 1.39 3.53 -1.39
CA GLY A 44 0.37 2.53 -1.73
C GLY A 44 -0.69 3.07 -2.69
N PHE A 45 -1.24 4.26 -2.42
CA PHE A 45 -2.20 4.91 -3.33
C PHE A 45 -1.55 5.37 -4.64
N GLY A 46 -0.30 5.85 -4.60
CA GLY A 46 0.45 6.21 -5.80
C GLY A 46 0.66 5.02 -6.74
N LEU A 47 1.08 3.87 -6.20
CA LEU A 47 1.20 2.61 -6.94
C LEU A 47 -0.14 2.16 -7.51
N LEU A 48 -1.22 2.31 -6.75
CA LEU A 48 -2.57 1.96 -7.20
C LEU A 48 -2.98 2.80 -8.42
N LEU A 49 -2.72 4.11 -8.39
CA LEU A 49 -2.98 5.03 -9.52
C LEU A 49 -2.18 4.65 -10.76
N VAL A 50 -0.89 4.34 -10.61
CA VAL A 50 -0.02 3.90 -11.72
C VAL A 50 -0.49 2.57 -12.30
N SER A 51 -0.96 1.65 -11.46
CA SER A 51 -1.49 0.35 -11.89
C SER A 51 -2.86 0.43 -12.57
N SER A 52 -3.60 1.53 -12.36
CA SER A 52 -4.95 1.71 -12.89
C SER A 52 -4.95 2.26 -14.31
N ARG A 53 -4.01 3.16 -14.63
CA ARG A 53 -3.79 3.68 -15.99
C ARG A 53 -3.19 2.62 -16.89
#